data_AF-A0A969M9J9-F1
#
_entry.id   AF-A0A969M9J9-F1
#
_cell.length_a   1.000
_cell.length_b   1.000
_cell.length_c   1.000
_cell.angle_alpha   90.00
_cell.angle_beta   90.00
_cell.angle_gamma   90.00
#
_symmetry.space_group_name_H-M   'P 1'
#
loop_
_entity.id
_entity.type
_entity.pdbx_description
1 polymer ?
#
loop_
_entity_poly.entity_id
_entity_poly.type
_entity_poly.pdbx_seq_one_letter_code
_entity_poly.pdbx_strand_id
1 'polypeptide(L)'
;MKRMCWLSKSGENGEKILHLQTAPNEPWRPYTAFRQFAVPDYNIPGGSKGWATYQKLLKAGWTLVPSARANEFSTSDASVEI
;
A
#
# COMPACT_ATOMS: atom_id res chain seq x y z
N MET A 1 -13.44 7.40 -2.35
CA MET A 1 -13.36 6.26 -1.41
C MET A 1 -11.90 6.02 -1.09
N LYS A 2 -11.52 5.94 0.19
CA LYS A 2 -10.12 5.75 0.63
C LYS A 2 -9.83 4.27 0.79
N ARG A 3 -8.71 3.80 0.23
CA ARG A 3 -8.37 2.38 0.14
C ARG A 3 -6.92 2.14 0.55
N MET A 4 -6.64 0.93 1.02
CA MET A 4 -5.31 0.48 1.40
C MET A 4 -5.07 -0.94 0.90
N CYS A 5 -3.85 -1.27 0.53
CA CYS A 5 -3.47 -2.62 0.08
C CYS A 5 -2.04 -2.94 0.49
N TRP A 6 -1.70 -4.22 0.53
CA TRP A 6 -0.34 -4.68 0.80
C TRP A 6 0.33 -5.01 -0.53
N LEU A 7 1.37 -4.29 -0.91
CA LEU A 7 2.14 -4.56 -2.13
C LEU A 7 3.54 -5.04 -1.76
N SER A 8 4.02 -6.06 -2.47
CA SER A 8 5.41 -6.48 -2.40
C SER A 8 6.26 -5.50 -3.21
N LYS A 9 7.41 -5.10 -2.70
CA LYS A 9 8.37 -4.33 -3.49
C LYS A 9 9.01 -5.29 -4.50
N SER A 10 8.88 -5.00 -5.80
CA SER A 10 9.47 -5.83 -6.86
C SER A 10 10.96 -6.05 -6.61
N GLY A 11 11.36 -7.31 -6.46
CA GLY A 11 12.76 -7.73 -6.26
C GLY A 11 13.21 -7.96 -4.82
N GLU A 12 12.41 -7.65 -3.79
CA GLU A 12 12.75 -7.98 -2.39
C GLU A 12 11.90 -9.13 -1.85
N ASN A 13 12.56 -10.12 -1.24
CA ASN A 13 12.06 -11.38 -0.70
C ASN A 13 10.85 -11.22 0.25
N GLY A 14 9.65 -11.02 -0.29
CA GLY A 14 8.39 -11.15 0.45
C GLY A 14 8.06 -10.03 1.43
N GLU A 15 8.86 -8.97 1.55
CA GLU A 15 8.51 -7.79 2.35
C GLU A 15 7.34 -7.04 1.71
N LYS A 16 6.16 -7.17 2.33
CA LYS A 16 4.97 -6.39 1.96
C LYS A 16 4.95 -5.07 2.71
N ILE A 17 4.66 -4.00 1.98
CA ILE A 17 4.49 -2.66 2.53
C ILE A 17 3.08 -2.13 2.24
N LEU A 18 2.52 -1.40 3.20
CA LEU A 18 1.20 -0.80 3.05
C LEU A 18 1.21 0.32 2.00
N HIS A 19 0.39 0.20 0.96
CA HIS A 19 0.11 1.26 0.01
C HIS A 19 -1.27 1.84 0.26
N LEU A 20 -1.40 3.14 0.07
CA LEU A 20 -2.60 3.93 0.27
C LEU A 20 -3.05 4.55 -1.05
N GLN A 21 -4.36 4.56 -1.26
CA GLN A 21 -5.02 5.26 -2.35
C GLN A 21 -6.11 6.16 -1.75
N THR A 22 -5.92 7.47 -1.85
CA THR A 22 -6.84 8.47 -1.28
C THR A 22 -8.05 8.75 -2.17
N ALA A 23 -7.88 8.65 -3.49
CA ALA A 23 -8.96 8.71 -4.48
C ALA A 23 -8.87 7.54 -5.49
N PRO A 24 -10.00 7.06 -6.04
CA PRO A 24 -10.02 5.86 -6.89
C PRO A 24 -9.19 5.94 -8.18
N ASN A 25 -8.87 7.15 -8.65
CA ASN A 25 -8.06 7.39 -9.85
C ASN A 25 -6.61 7.77 -9.53
N GLU A 26 -6.23 7.80 -8.26
CA GLU A 26 -4.85 8.08 -7.88
C GLU A 26 -4.01 6.80 -7.88
N PRO A 27 -2.72 6.88 -8.24
CA PRO A 27 -1.83 5.75 -8.13
C PRO A 27 -1.67 5.31 -6.67
N TRP A 28 -1.47 4.02 -6.47
CA TRP A 28 -1.07 3.48 -5.17
C TRP A 28 0.27 4.08 -4.77
N ARG A 29 0.34 4.67 -3.57
CA ARG A 29 1.60 5.20 -3.02
C ARG A 29 1.87 4.59 -1.65
N PRO A 30 3.13 4.39 -1.27
CA PRO A 30 3.46 3.85 0.05
C PRO A 30 2.91 4.75 1.15
N TYR A 31 2.49 4.17 2.27
CA TYR A 31 1.94 4.93 3.41
C TYR A 31 2.90 6.03 3.92
N THR A 32 4.21 5.84 3.74
CA THR A 32 5.26 6.81 4.08
C THR A 32 5.14 8.13 3.29
N ALA A 33 4.54 8.10 2.10
CA ALA A 33 4.26 9.31 1.31
C ALA A 33 3.14 10.16 1.94
N PHE A 34 2.33 9.58 2.82
CA PHE A 34 1.21 10.27 3.48
C PHE A 34 1.48 10.43 4.99
N ARG A 35 2.39 11.34 5.35
CA ARG A 35 2.77 11.60 6.76
C ARG A 35 1.57 11.90 7.68
N GLN A 36 0.49 12.49 7.14
CA GLN A 36 -0.75 12.75 7.87
C GLN A 36 -1.49 11.47 8.32
N PHE A 37 -1.34 10.38 7.58
CA PHE A 37 -1.97 9.09 7.86
C PHE A 37 -1.01 8.13 8.55
N ALA A 38 0.27 8.19 8.20
CA ALA A 38 1.32 7.35 8.71
C ALA A 38 1.40 7.38 10.24
N VAL A 39 1.51 6.20 10.82
CA VAL A 39 1.93 5.99 12.21
C VAL A 39 3.38 5.52 12.15
N PRO A 40 4.28 6.04 13.01
CA PRO A 40 5.65 5.55 13.08
C PRO A 40 5.65 4.02 13.28
N ASP A 41 6.35 3.29 12.43
CA ASP A 41 6.49 1.86 12.62
C ASP A 41 7.36 1.55 13.83
N TYR A 42 7.02 0.47 14.50
CA TYR A 42 7.89 -0.11 15.51
C TYR A 42 9.10 -0.75 14.79
N ASN A 43 10.29 -0.53 15.33
CA ASN A 43 11.51 -1.21 14.88
C ASN A 43 11.48 -2.68 15.31
N ILE A 44 10.63 -3.48 14.65
CA ILE A 44 10.55 -4.93 14.83
C ILE A 44 11.25 -5.58 13.62
N PRO A 45 12.35 -6.32 13.82
CA PRO A 45 13.03 -7.02 12.74
C PRO A 45 12.06 -8.03 12.08
N GLY A 46 11.90 -7.94 10.76
CA GLY A 46 10.97 -8.77 9.99
C GLY A 46 9.49 -8.35 10.05
N GLY A 47 9.17 -7.24 10.72
CA GLY A 47 7.81 -6.70 10.78
C GLY A 47 7.36 -6.10 9.44
N SER A 48 6.10 -6.31 9.06
CA SER A 48 5.53 -5.66 7.88
C SER A 48 5.43 -4.14 8.06
N LYS A 49 6.05 -3.38 7.16
CA LYS A 49 6.10 -1.92 7.19
C LYS A 49 4.69 -1.35 6.93
N GLY A 50 4.16 -0.62 7.89
CA GLY A 50 2.84 0.00 7.85
C GLY A 50 1.77 -0.73 8.68
N TRP A 51 2.10 -1.72 9.51
CA TRP A 51 1.11 -2.45 10.32
C TRP A 51 0.33 -1.55 11.29
N ALA A 52 1.03 -0.67 12.00
CA ALA A 52 0.39 0.30 12.89
C ALA A 52 -0.51 1.28 12.11
N THR A 53 -0.04 1.70 10.93
CA THR A 53 -0.82 2.55 10.02
C THR A 53 -2.08 1.82 9.54
N TYR A 54 -1.97 0.55 9.15
CA TYR A 54 -3.10 -0.29 8.75
C TYR A 54 -4.17 -0.35 9.84
N GLN A 55 -3.78 -0.63 11.10
CA GLN A 55 -4.71 -0.68 12.21
C GLN A 55 -5.45 0.66 12.43
N LYS A 56 -4.73 1.78 12.33
CA LYS A 56 -5.31 3.13 12.43
C LYS A 56 -6.31 3.40 11.30
N LEU A 57 -5.94 3.07 10.07
CA LEU A 57 -6.76 3.34 8.89
C LEU A 57 -7.99 2.44 8.82
N LEU A 58 -7.87 1.19 9.26
CA LEU A 58 -8.99 0.27 9.37
C LEU A 58 -10.04 0.80 10.35
N LYS A 59 -9.60 1.31 11.51
CA LYS A 59 -10.49 1.98 12.48
C LYS A 59 -11.11 3.27 11.93
N ALA A 60 -10.41 3.95 11.02
CA ALA A 60 -10.91 5.14 10.33
C ALA A 60 -11.82 4.85 9.12
N GLY A 61 -12.20 3.58 8.91
CA GLY A 61 -13.13 3.18 7.85
C GLY A 61 -12.51 3.06 6.45
N TRP A 62 -11.18 2.91 6.36
CA TRP A 62 -10.53 2.64 5.08
C TRP A 62 -10.81 1.23 4.60
N THR A 63 -10.92 1.06 3.29
CA THR A 63 -11.19 -0.25 2.68
C THR A 63 -9.88 -0.98 2.38
N LEU A 64 -9.72 -2.17 2.95
CA LEU A 64 -8.63 -3.07 2.60
C LEU A 64 -8.93 -3.76 1.26
N VAL A 65 -8.10 -3.50 0.26
CA VAL A 65 -8.15 -4.14 -1.06
C VAL A 65 -7.16 -5.30 -1.09
N PRO A 66 -7.58 -6.50 -1.51
CA PRO A 66 -6.67 -7.64 -1.66
C PRO A 66 -5.53 -7.32 -2.63
N SER A 67 -4.31 -7.71 -2.28
CA SER A 67 -3.10 -7.49 -3.09
C SER A 67 -3.23 -8.00 -4.54
N ALA A 68 -3.96 -9.10 -4.75
CA ALA A 68 -4.23 -9.65 -6.09
C ALA A 68 -4.98 -8.66 -6.99
N ARG A 69 -5.93 -7.89 -6.42
CA ARG A 69 -6.64 -6.82 -7.14
C ARG A 69 -5.82 -5.55 -7.25
N ALA A 70 -4.90 -5.29 -6.33
CA ALA A 70 -4.02 -4.13 -6.41
C ALA A 70 -2.99 -4.28 -7.54
N ASN A 71 -2.54 -5.51 -7.83
CA ASN A 71 -1.67 -5.80 -8.96
C ASN A 71 -2.36 -5.50 -10.32
N GLU A 72 -3.68 -5.67 -10.41
CA GLU A 72 -4.46 -5.27 -11.59
C GLU A 72 -4.42 -3.75 -11.85
N PHE A 73 -4.18 -2.93 -10.81
CA PHE A 73 -4.01 -1.47 -10.92
C PHE A 73 -2.53 -1.02 -10.97
N SER A 74 -1.58 -1.95 -10.86
CA SER A 74 -0.14 -1.67 -10.97
C SER A 74 0.45 -2.09 -12.32
N THR A 75 -0.21 -2.98 -13.05
CA THR A 75 0.13 -3.27 -14.46
C THR A 75 -0.58 -2.27 -15.39
N SER A 76 -0.08 -1.04 -15.39
CA SER A 76 -0.38 -0.05 -16.44
C SER A 76 0.90 0.72 -16.77
N ASP A 77 2.00 -0.01 -16.97
CA ASP A 77 3.20 0.51 -17.62
C ASP A 77 3.93 -0.65 -18.31
N ALA A 78 3.38 -1.04 -19.46
CA ALA A 78 4.10 -1.76 -20.51
C ALA A 78 3.37 -1.48 -21.82
N SER A 79 3.31 -0.20 -22.20
CA SER A 79 3.28 0.12 -23.62
C SER A 79 4.62 -0.35 -24.19
N VAL A 80 4.62 -1.50 -24.85
CA VAL A 80 5.56 -1.75 -25.93
C VAL A 80 4.74 -1.70 -27.22
N GLU A 81 4.69 -0.52 -27.81
CA GLU A 81 4.60 -0.41 -29.27
C GLU A 81 5.83 -1.14 -29.85
N ILE A 82 5.60 -2.11 -30.74
CA ILE A 82 5.87 -2.08 -32.18
C ILE A 82 5.16 -3.29 -32.81
#